data_AF-A0A2E2Q1V6-F1
#
_entry.id   AF-A0A2E2Q1V6-F1
#
_cell.length_a   1.000
_cell.length_b   1.000
_cell.length_c   1.000
_cell.angle_alpha   90.00
_cell.angle_beta   90.00
_cell.angle_gamma   90.00
#
_symmetry.space_group_name_H-M   'P 1'
#
loop_
_entity.id
_entity.type
_entity.pdbx_description
1 polymer ?
#
loop_
_entity_poly.entity_id
_entity_poly.type
_entity_poly.pdbx_seq_one_letter_code
_entity_poly.pdbx_strand_id
1 'polypeptide(L)'
;MPRRPHLSAPPPSAARVRRPVSRRSRGVVACAVALLASIVLAGCSGTSVEPVGAEPLDAAGRAACEAFLADLPSAADGALVTCGAPEPATLEATSECDEVRGVGWFIDPEELSDAKSQVTATAIGVRPRVAVVFPPDERGQRSLEVLSALADPVTEHLERVSRCR
;
A
#
# COMPACT_ATOMS: atom_id res chain seq x y z
N MET A 1 46.75 21.54 -7.82
CA MET A 1 47.97 20.75 -8.07
C MET A 1 48.96 21.05 -6.95
N PRO A 2 49.33 20.05 -6.16
CA PRO A 2 50.61 19.39 -6.38
C PRO A 2 50.43 17.92 -6.80
N ARG A 3 51.37 17.50 -7.67
CA ARG A 3 51.56 16.15 -8.22
C ARG A 3 52.44 15.34 -7.24
N ARG A 4 52.19 14.04 -7.07
CA ARG A 4 52.92 12.95 -7.75
C ARG A 4 52.51 11.52 -7.26
N PRO A 5 52.78 10.49 -8.10
CA PRO A 5 52.30 9.09 -8.07
C PRO A 5 53.08 8.24 -7.02
N HIS A 6 52.93 6.93 -6.80
CA HIS A 6 53.01 5.78 -7.72
C HIS A 6 52.49 4.48 -7.07
N LEU A 7 51.67 3.73 -7.83
CA LEU A 7 51.72 2.28 -8.11
C LEU A 7 52.16 1.30 -7.01
N SER A 8 51.27 0.34 -6.69
CA SER A 8 51.62 -1.10 -6.70
C SER A 8 50.35 -1.96 -6.80
N ALA A 9 50.26 -2.71 -7.90
CA ALA A 9 49.49 -3.95 -8.07
C ALA A 9 50.38 -4.89 -8.91
N PRO A 10 50.01 -6.16 -9.12
CA PRO A 10 49.72 -7.29 -8.23
C PRO A 10 50.82 -8.39 -8.42
N PRO A 11 50.72 -9.70 -8.03
CA PRO A 11 49.91 -10.72 -8.74
C PRO A 11 49.46 -11.91 -7.81
N PRO A 12 49.30 -13.18 -8.25
CA PRO A 12 48.02 -13.84 -8.48
C PRO A 12 47.74 -15.08 -7.59
N SER A 13 46.50 -15.58 -7.69
CA SER A 13 46.06 -16.98 -7.65
C SER A 13 46.78 -17.99 -6.73
N ALA A 14 46.06 -18.44 -5.70
CA ALA A 14 46.22 -19.79 -5.15
C ALA A 14 44.89 -20.54 -5.25
N ALA A 15 44.64 -21.15 -6.40
CA ALA A 15 43.71 -22.27 -6.52
C ALA A 15 44.28 -23.44 -5.70
N ARG A 16 43.58 -23.86 -4.63
CA ARG A 16 43.85 -25.13 -3.95
C ARG A 16 42.72 -26.13 -4.19
N VAL A 17 42.91 -26.86 -5.29
CA VAL A 17 42.72 -28.30 -5.49
C VAL A 17 41.97 -29.07 -4.38
N ARG A 18 40.78 -29.53 -4.75
CA ARG A 18 40.17 -30.88 -4.58
C ARG A 18 40.53 -31.69 -3.32
N ARG A 19 39.51 -31.96 -2.47
CA ARG A 19 39.39 -33.26 -1.81
C ARG A 19 38.30 -34.10 -2.49
N PRO A 20 38.66 -35.16 -3.24
CA PRO A 20 37.76 -36.24 -3.55
C PRO A 20 37.80 -37.22 -2.37
N VAL A 21 36.66 -37.46 -1.71
CA VAL A 21 36.51 -38.69 -0.92
C VAL A 21 35.37 -39.47 -1.55
N SER A 22 35.78 -40.45 -2.34
CA SER A 22 34.93 -41.41 -3.02
C SER A 22 34.56 -42.56 -2.09
N ARG A 23 33.28 -42.96 -2.19
CA ARG A 23 32.76 -44.35 -2.20
C ARG A 23 32.85 -45.20 -0.92
N ARG A 24 31.68 -45.40 -0.31
CA ARG A 24 31.07 -46.73 -0.03
C ARG A 24 29.59 -46.50 0.29
N SER A 25 28.67 -46.49 -0.68
CA SER A 25 28.01 -47.63 -1.34
C SER A 25 27.14 -48.50 -0.41
N ARG A 26 25.85 -48.57 -0.78
CA ARG A 26 24.82 -49.62 -0.51
C ARG A 26 24.10 -49.47 0.84
N GLY A 27 22.78 -49.48 0.93
CA GLY A 27 21.73 -49.66 -0.08
C GLY A 27 20.36 -49.78 0.61
N VAL A 28 19.32 -49.33 -0.12
CA VAL A 28 17.93 -49.81 -0.15
C VAL A 28 17.27 -50.25 1.17
N VAL A 29 16.27 -49.47 1.63
CA VAL A 29 14.95 -50.04 2.00
C VAL A 29 13.87 -49.05 1.58
N ALA A 30 13.20 -49.38 0.47
CA ALA A 30 11.91 -48.80 0.12
C ALA A 30 10.82 -49.57 0.88
N CYS A 31 10.18 -48.92 1.85
CA CYS A 31 8.83 -49.19 2.36
C CYS A 31 8.37 -47.83 2.91
N ALA A 32 7.70 -46.99 2.12
CA ALA A 32 6.26 -47.03 1.91
C ALA A 32 5.48 -46.92 3.24
N VAL A 33 4.85 -45.76 3.40
CA VAL A 33 3.65 -45.50 4.22
C VAL A 33 3.89 -45.47 5.73
N ALA A 34 3.88 -44.27 6.32
CA ALA A 34 2.71 -43.79 7.06
C ALA A 34 3.10 -42.63 8.00
N LEU A 35 2.37 -41.52 7.83
CA LEU A 35 1.88 -40.66 8.91
C LEU A 35 2.88 -39.73 9.61
N LEU A 36 2.51 -38.44 9.59
CA LEU A 36 2.86 -37.38 10.55
C LEU A 36 4.17 -36.64 10.31
N ALA A 37 4.12 -35.67 9.41
CA ALA A 37 4.29 -34.26 9.81
C ALA A 37 4.03 -33.38 8.59
N SER A 38 2.75 -33.24 8.28
CA SER A 38 2.20 -32.23 7.39
C SER A 38 2.45 -30.84 7.98
N ILE A 39 3.69 -30.36 7.94
CA ILE A 39 4.00 -28.94 8.12
C ILE A 39 3.76 -28.29 6.76
N VAL A 40 2.48 -28.27 6.39
CA VAL A 40 1.95 -27.31 5.44
C VAL A 40 2.15 -25.97 6.12
N LEU A 41 2.99 -25.11 5.54
CA LEU A 41 3.11 -23.73 5.99
C LEU A 41 1.70 -23.17 6.16
N ALA A 42 1.41 -22.73 7.37
CA ALA A 42 0.14 -22.14 7.77
C ALA A 42 -0.22 -21.02 6.79
N GLY A 43 -1.11 -21.32 5.84
CA GLY A 43 -1.89 -20.28 5.20
C GLY A 43 -2.70 -19.61 6.30
N CYS A 44 -2.56 -18.29 6.45
CA CYS A 44 -3.50 -17.48 7.23
C CYS A 44 -4.90 -17.94 6.85
N SER A 45 -5.59 -18.57 7.80
CA SER A 45 -7.00 -18.90 7.67
C SER A 45 -7.75 -17.57 7.77
N GLY A 46 -7.70 -16.80 6.68
CA GLY A 46 -8.61 -15.70 6.45
C GLY A 46 -9.98 -16.33 6.45
N THR A 47 -10.72 -16.16 7.54
CA THR A 47 -12.17 -16.26 7.47
C THR A 47 -12.57 -15.39 6.29
N SER A 48 -13.08 -16.02 5.23
CA SER A 48 -13.49 -15.32 4.02
C SER A 48 -14.76 -14.59 4.38
N VAL A 49 -14.61 -13.39 4.94
CA VAL A 49 -15.69 -12.43 5.04
C VAL A 49 -16.03 -12.08 3.60
N GLU A 50 -17.23 -12.43 3.15
CA GLU A 50 -17.71 -11.99 1.84
C GLU A 50 -17.63 -10.45 1.83
N PRO A 51 -16.84 -9.86 0.91
CA PRO A 51 -16.69 -8.42 0.86
C PRO A 51 -18.05 -7.82 0.51
N VAL A 52 -18.66 -7.13 1.47
CA VAL A 52 -19.89 -6.39 1.24
C VAL A 52 -19.53 -5.16 0.39
N GLY A 53 -19.83 -5.22 -0.91
CA GLY A 53 -19.96 -4.05 -1.78
C GLY A 53 -18.68 -3.46 -2.40
N ALA A 54 -17.49 -4.01 -2.16
CA ALA A 54 -16.28 -3.54 -2.82
C ALA A 54 -16.04 -4.32 -4.12
N GLU A 55 -16.18 -3.65 -5.27
CA GLU A 55 -15.73 -4.21 -6.54
C GLU A 55 -14.20 -4.43 -6.45
N PRO A 56 -13.71 -5.67 -6.62
CA PRO A 56 -12.32 -5.98 -6.35
C PRO A 56 -11.41 -5.18 -7.28
N LEU A 57 -10.43 -4.47 -6.69
CA LEU A 57 -9.39 -3.78 -7.46
C LEU A 57 -8.68 -4.77 -8.37
N ASP A 58 -8.52 -4.37 -9.64
CA ASP A 58 -7.67 -5.08 -10.58
C ASP A 58 -6.18 -4.95 -10.22
N ALA A 59 -5.31 -5.61 -10.98
CA ALA A 59 -3.88 -5.59 -10.71
C ALA A 59 -3.26 -4.19 -10.85
N ALA A 60 -3.77 -3.36 -11.77
CA ALA A 60 -3.31 -2.01 -11.99
C ALA A 60 -3.69 -1.10 -10.81
N GLY A 61 -4.94 -1.18 -10.36
CA GLY A 61 -5.42 -0.46 -9.18
C GLY A 61 -4.68 -0.85 -7.92
N ARG A 62 -4.37 -2.14 -7.73
CA ARG A 62 -3.53 -2.58 -6.60
C ARG A 62 -2.14 -1.96 -6.65
N ALA A 63 -1.48 -2.00 -7.82
CA ALA A 63 -0.14 -1.41 -7.98
C ALA A 63 -0.15 0.11 -7.76
N ALA A 64 -1.18 0.81 -8.24
CA ALA A 64 -1.35 2.24 -8.00
C ALA A 64 -1.54 2.55 -6.50
N CYS A 65 -2.34 1.75 -5.79
CA CYS A 65 -2.49 1.88 -4.34
C CYS A 65 -1.20 1.60 -3.58
N GLU A 66 -0.42 0.58 -3.97
CA GLU A 66 0.87 0.29 -3.35
C GLU A 66 1.86 1.45 -3.54
N ALA A 67 1.92 2.03 -4.74
CA ALA A 67 2.75 3.20 -5.03
C ALA A 67 2.31 4.43 -4.23
N PHE A 68 1.00 4.74 -4.22
CA PHE A 68 0.43 5.84 -3.45
C PHE A 68 0.71 5.71 -1.94
N LEU A 69 0.49 4.52 -1.37
CA LEU A 69 0.71 4.29 0.06
C LEU A 69 2.20 4.34 0.43
N ALA A 70 3.09 3.97 -0.49
CA ALA A 70 4.53 4.07 -0.28
C ALA A 70 5.05 5.52 -0.32
N ASP A 71 4.28 6.44 -0.91
CA ASP A 71 4.61 7.86 -1.08
C ASP A 71 3.75 8.79 -0.20
N LEU A 72 3.24 8.27 0.93
CA LEU A 72 2.47 9.09 1.86
C LEU A 72 3.33 10.18 2.50
N PRO A 73 2.85 11.43 2.55
CA PRO A 73 3.56 12.52 3.22
C PRO A 73 3.52 12.32 4.73
N SER A 74 4.55 12.77 5.45
CA SER A 74 4.57 12.72 6.92
C SER A 74 3.43 13.52 7.57
N ALA A 75 2.86 14.49 6.85
CA ALA A 75 1.65 15.16 7.30
C ALA A 75 0.47 14.18 7.49
N ALA A 76 0.42 13.04 6.79
CA ALA A 76 -0.59 12.01 6.96
C ALA A 76 -0.23 10.98 8.06
N ASP A 77 0.87 11.15 8.79
CA ASP A 77 1.26 10.25 9.87
C ASP A 77 0.15 10.17 10.93
N GLY A 78 -0.24 8.94 11.29
CA GLY A 78 -1.31 8.64 12.22
C GLY A 78 -2.73 8.73 11.64
N ALA A 79 -2.91 9.28 10.45
CA ALA A 79 -4.22 9.31 9.78
C ALA A 79 -4.58 7.93 9.22
N LEU A 80 -5.86 7.55 9.33
CA LEU A 80 -6.36 6.33 8.73
C LEU A 80 -6.66 6.58 7.24
N VAL A 81 -5.68 6.29 6.39
CA VAL A 81 -5.79 6.40 4.92
C VAL A 81 -6.07 5.02 4.31
N THR A 82 -7.12 4.94 3.51
CA THR A 82 -7.50 3.73 2.76
C THR A 82 -7.48 4.01 1.26
N CYS A 83 -6.68 3.26 0.51
CA CYS A 83 -6.72 3.26 -0.95
C CYS A 83 -7.61 2.11 -1.48
N GLY A 84 -8.36 2.38 -2.52
CA GLY A 84 -9.40 1.48 -3.03
C GLY A 84 -10.67 1.46 -2.20
N ALA A 85 -10.97 2.57 -1.52
CA ALA A 85 -12.20 2.71 -0.74
C ALA A 85 -13.45 2.54 -1.63
N PRO A 86 -14.54 1.95 -1.11
CA PRO A 86 -15.81 1.90 -1.83
C PRO A 86 -16.35 3.31 -2.09
N GLU A 87 -17.33 3.38 -2.99
CA GLU A 87 -18.09 4.62 -3.15
C GLU A 87 -18.92 4.91 -1.89
N PRO A 88 -18.90 6.14 -1.35
CA PRO A 88 -19.76 6.51 -0.21
C PRO A 88 -21.23 6.32 -0.55
N ALA A 89 -22.01 5.74 0.37
CA ALA A 89 -23.40 5.36 0.11
C ALA A 89 -24.32 6.54 -0.19
N THR A 90 -23.98 7.73 0.30
CA THR A 90 -24.72 8.99 0.15
C THR A 90 -24.19 9.86 -1.00
N LEU A 91 -23.21 9.36 -1.76
CA LEU A 91 -22.69 10.08 -2.91
C LEU A 91 -23.71 10.03 -4.06
N GLU A 92 -24.18 11.20 -4.47
CA GLU A 92 -25.06 11.41 -5.61
C GLU A 92 -24.36 12.21 -6.72
N ALA A 93 -24.92 12.19 -7.93
CA ALA A 93 -24.38 12.94 -9.06
C ALA A 93 -24.38 14.47 -8.84
N THR A 94 -25.20 14.95 -7.91
CA THR A 94 -25.32 16.37 -7.52
C THR A 94 -24.66 16.67 -6.18
N SER A 95 -23.97 15.71 -5.56
CA SER A 95 -23.26 15.95 -4.31
C SER A 95 -22.15 16.97 -4.51
N GLU A 96 -22.11 17.95 -3.62
CA GLU A 96 -21.02 18.90 -3.54
C GLU A 96 -19.76 18.22 -2.99
N CYS A 97 -18.61 18.78 -3.32
CA CYS A 97 -17.36 18.34 -2.74
C CYS A 97 -16.44 19.52 -2.46
N ASP A 98 -15.56 19.35 -1.48
CA ASP A 98 -14.56 20.34 -1.12
C ASP A 98 -13.31 20.14 -1.99
N GLU A 99 -13.01 21.10 -2.86
CA GLU A 99 -11.78 21.07 -3.64
C GLU A 99 -10.58 21.56 -2.80
N VAL A 100 -9.62 20.67 -2.58
CA VAL A 100 -8.35 20.97 -1.91
C VAL A 100 -7.21 20.67 -2.87
N ARG A 101 -6.51 21.73 -3.30
CA ARG A 101 -5.37 21.65 -4.25
C ARG A 101 -5.67 20.81 -5.50
N GLY A 102 -6.89 20.93 -6.05
CA GLY A 102 -7.32 20.26 -7.28
C GLY A 102 -7.79 18.81 -7.11
N VAL A 103 -7.85 18.30 -5.87
CA VAL A 103 -8.49 17.04 -5.51
C VAL A 103 -9.85 17.36 -4.87
N GLY A 104 -10.92 16.77 -5.40
CA GLY A 104 -12.26 16.91 -4.85
C GLY A 104 -12.50 15.90 -3.74
N TRP A 105 -12.89 16.36 -2.56
CA TRP A 105 -13.16 15.53 -1.39
C TRP A 105 -14.65 15.57 -1.05
N PHE A 106 -15.30 14.41 -1.09
CA PHE A 106 -16.65 14.24 -0.57
C PHE A 106 -16.58 13.84 0.89
N ILE A 107 -17.36 14.54 1.73
CA ILE A 107 -17.59 14.19 3.13
C ILE A 107 -19.10 14.05 3.29
N ASP A 108 -19.55 12.99 3.96
CA ASP A 108 -20.98 12.78 4.18
C ASP A 108 -21.59 13.95 4.98
N PRO A 109 -22.64 14.62 4.47
CA PRO A 109 -23.28 15.72 5.17
C PRO A 109 -23.82 15.35 6.56
N GLU A 110 -24.25 14.11 6.76
CA GLU A 110 -24.74 13.62 8.04
C GLU A 110 -23.59 13.54 9.06
N GLU A 111 -22.45 12.94 8.68
CA GLU A 111 -21.24 12.90 9.51
C GLU A 111 -20.72 14.31 9.82
N LEU A 112 -20.77 15.21 8.82
CA LEU A 112 -20.33 16.58 8.97
C LEU A 112 -21.23 17.36 9.93
N SER A 113 -22.54 17.11 9.92
CA SER A 113 -23.52 17.78 10.78
C SER A 113 -23.38 17.42 12.27
N ASP A 114 -22.91 16.22 12.58
CA ASP A 114 -22.62 15.79 13.95
C ASP A 114 -21.17 16.10 14.33
N ALA A 115 -20.97 17.17 15.11
CA ALA A 115 -19.65 17.59 15.58
C ALA A 115 -18.92 16.57 16.49
N LYS A 116 -19.60 15.52 16.97
CA LYS A 116 -18.99 14.47 17.81
C LYS A 116 -18.62 13.22 17.02
N SER A 117 -19.08 13.11 15.79
CA SER A 117 -18.76 11.99 14.92
C SER A 117 -17.45 12.23 14.18
N GLN A 118 -16.75 11.12 13.89
CA GLN A 118 -15.69 11.11 12.89
C GLN A 118 -16.27 11.40 11.51
N VAL A 119 -15.44 11.91 10.61
CA VAL A 119 -15.82 12.14 9.21
C VAL A 119 -14.89 11.37 8.29
N THR A 120 -15.42 10.87 7.18
CA THR A 120 -14.64 10.21 6.14
C THR A 120 -14.56 11.10 4.91
N ALA A 121 -13.39 11.70 4.67
CA ALA A 121 -13.11 12.45 3.45
C ALA A 121 -12.71 11.49 2.33
N THR A 122 -13.51 11.41 1.28
CA THR A 122 -13.28 10.51 0.14
C THR A 122 -12.92 11.31 -1.10
N ALA A 123 -11.74 11.07 -1.68
CA ALA A 123 -11.32 11.67 -2.93
C ALA A 123 -12.23 11.19 -4.06
N ILE A 124 -13.07 12.07 -4.60
CA ILE A 124 -13.94 11.79 -5.73
C ILE A 124 -13.27 12.24 -7.04
N GLY A 125 -13.55 11.52 -8.12
CA GLY A 125 -12.98 11.80 -9.43
C GLY A 125 -11.59 11.21 -9.67
N VAL A 126 -11.07 10.37 -8.77
CA VAL A 126 -9.86 9.57 -8.98
C VAL A 126 -10.14 8.07 -8.84
N ARG A 127 -9.33 7.25 -9.50
CA ARG A 127 -9.34 5.78 -9.39
C ARG A 127 -7.91 5.25 -9.24
N PRO A 128 -7.64 4.31 -8.33
CA PRO A 128 -8.49 3.87 -7.21
C PRO A 128 -8.89 5.01 -6.27
N ARG A 129 -10.03 4.85 -5.57
CA ARG A 129 -10.56 5.87 -4.68
C ARG A 129 -9.82 5.89 -3.34
N VAL A 130 -9.53 7.06 -2.78
CA VAL A 130 -8.87 7.20 -1.48
C VAL A 130 -9.85 7.76 -0.46
N ALA A 131 -9.89 7.18 0.73
CA ALA A 131 -10.65 7.69 1.87
C ALA A 131 -9.72 7.95 3.06
N VAL A 132 -9.97 9.03 3.78
CA VAL A 132 -9.25 9.40 5.00
C VAL A 132 -10.26 9.65 6.11
N VAL A 133 -10.07 8.99 7.26
CA VAL A 133 -10.94 9.19 8.43
C VAL A 133 -10.32 10.22 9.36
N PHE A 134 -11.12 11.20 9.78
CA PHE A 134 -10.75 12.20 10.77
C PHE A 134 -11.63 12.06 12.02
N PRO A 135 -11.06 11.74 13.19
CA PRO A 135 -11.79 11.77 14.46
C PRO A 135 -12.21 13.21 14.80
N PRO A 136 -13.21 13.39 15.68
CA PRO A 136 -13.81 14.70 15.94
C PRO A 136 -12.83 15.78 16.40
N ASP A 137 -11.77 15.41 17.10
CA ASP A 137 -10.71 16.30 17.58
C ASP A 137 -9.68 16.71 16.51
N GLU A 138 -9.64 16.00 15.38
CA GLU A 138 -8.77 16.31 14.24
C GLU A 138 -9.50 17.03 13.09
N ARG A 139 -10.82 17.22 13.21
CA ARG A 139 -11.62 17.98 12.25
C ARG A 139 -11.18 19.45 12.25
N GLY A 140 -10.91 20.00 11.07
CA GLY A 140 -10.56 21.41 10.88
C GLY A 140 -9.15 21.60 10.30
N GLN A 141 -8.26 22.24 11.06
CA GLN A 141 -6.92 22.58 10.54
C GLN A 141 -6.11 21.33 10.19
N ARG A 142 -6.19 20.29 11.04
CA ARG A 142 -5.47 19.03 10.83
C ARG A 142 -5.99 18.29 9.61
N SER A 143 -7.31 18.21 9.43
CA SER A 143 -7.87 17.63 8.20
C SER A 143 -7.44 18.40 6.95
N LEU A 144 -7.46 19.74 6.96
CA LEU A 144 -7.00 20.51 5.80
C LEU A 144 -5.52 20.30 5.47
N GLU A 145 -4.66 20.20 6.50
CA GLU A 145 -3.23 19.91 6.35
C GLU A 145 -3.01 18.56 5.67
N VAL A 146 -3.65 17.50 6.17
CA VAL A 146 -3.55 16.14 5.62
C VAL A 146 -4.05 16.12 4.19
N LEU A 147 -5.25 16.64 3.92
CA LEU A 147 -5.84 16.66 2.58
C LEU A 147 -5.00 17.47 1.57
N SER A 148 -4.40 18.57 2.02
CA SER A 148 -3.50 19.38 1.19
C SER A 148 -2.19 18.66 0.87
N ALA A 149 -1.64 17.91 1.83
CA ALA A 149 -0.43 17.14 1.62
C ALA A 149 -0.67 15.92 0.71
N LEU A 150 -1.86 15.33 0.77
CA LEU A 150 -2.25 14.20 -0.08
C LEU A 150 -2.51 14.59 -1.54
N ALA A 151 -2.66 15.87 -1.86
CA ALA A 151 -2.98 16.31 -3.22
C ALA A 151 -1.92 15.87 -4.25
N ASP A 152 -0.64 16.03 -3.93
CA ASP A 152 0.46 15.67 -4.83
C ASP A 152 0.49 14.14 -5.07
N PRO A 153 0.56 13.25 -4.06
CA PRO A 153 0.56 11.81 -4.31
C PRO A 153 -0.75 11.29 -4.93
N VAL A 154 -1.91 11.88 -4.63
CA VAL A 154 -3.17 11.54 -5.31
C VAL A 154 -3.08 11.84 -6.81
N THR A 155 -2.53 12.99 -7.18
CA THR A 155 -2.45 13.39 -8.60
C THR A 155 -1.32 12.71 -9.37
N GLU A 156 -0.27 12.25 -8.68
CA GLU A 156 0.86 11.54 -9.28
C GLU A 156 0.56 10.06 -9.52
N HIS A 157 -0.07 9.38 -8.56
CA HIS A 157 -0.20 7.92 -8.58
C HIS A 157 -1.58 7.42 -9.03
N LEU A 158 -2.62 8.26 -8.99
CA LEU A 158 -4.00 7.83 -9.25
C LEU A 158 -4.54 8.44 -10.55
N GLU A 159 -5.34 7.65 -11.25
CA GLU A 159 -5.97 8.09 -12.50
C GLU A 159 -7.10 9.06 -12.20
N ARG A 160 -7.08 10.24 -12.82
CA ARG A 160 -8.20 11.19 -12.73
C ARG A 160 -9.28 10.88 -13.75
N VAL A 161 -10.45 10.46 -13.27
CA VAL A 161 -11.63 10.12 -14.08
C VAL A 161 -12.62 11.27 -14.23
N SER A 162 -12.67 12.17 -13.25
CA SER A 162 -13.50 13.38 -13.32
C SER A 162 -12.93 14.48 -12.43
N ARG A 163 -13.46 15.70 -12.59
CA ARG A 163 -13.24 16.78 -11.62
C ARG A 163 -14.51 16.94 -10.80
N CYS A 164 -14.34 17.46 -9.58
CA CYS A 164 -15.46 17.99 -8.83
C CYS A 164 -16.11 19.15 -9.60
N ARG A 165 -17.43 19.29 -9.45
CA ARG A 165 -18.23 20.33 -10.10
C ARG A 165 -19.12 21.01 -9.08
#